data_AF-A0A162PBQ8-F1
#
_entry.id   AF-A0A162PBQ8-F1
#
_cell.length_a   1.000
_cell.length_b   1.000
_cell.length_c   1.000
_cell.angle_alpha   90.00
_cell.angle_beta   90.00
_cell.angle_gamma   90.00
#
_symmetry.space_group_name_H-M   'P 1'
#
loop_
_entity.id
_entity.type
_entity.pdbx_description
1 polymer ?
#
loop_
_entity_poly.entity_id
_entity_poly.type
_entity_poly.pdbx_seq_one_letter_code
_entity_poly.pdbx_strand_id
1 'polypeptide(L)'
;MGKSSAASAAASLRSSFTGIKLAILTGICGGVPGIGTSNEVFLGDVVISKSIMQYDLGRKYPNRFAPKDTIEDSLGRPNKEIRSLVTTFITLHGRSDLQRRASHVLGQIQQRATDEGHQN
;
A
#
# COMPACT_ATOMS: atom_id res chain seq x y z
N MET A 1 1.24 -8.91 -15.00
CA MET A 1 0.83 -7.95 -13.94
C MET A 1 1.29 -6.55 -14.33
N GLY A 2 0.52 -5.50 -14.03
CA GLY A 2 0.93 -4.14 -14.40
C GLY A 2 -0.11 -3.06 -14.09
N LYS A 3 0.32 -1.79 -14.12
CA LYS A 3 -0.46 -0.60 -13.73
C LYS A 3 -1.83 -0.51 -14.41
N SER A 4 -1.88 -0.72 -15.72
CA SER A 4 -3.13 -0.67 -16.51
C SER A 4 -4.11 -1.78 -16.14
N SER A 5 -3.63 -3.01 -15.99
CA SER A 5 -4.49 -4.15 -15.60
C SER A 5 -5.06 -3.96 -14.19
N ALA A 6 -4.26 -3.49 -13.23
CA ALA A 6 -4.73 -3.17 -11.88
C ALA A 6 -5.76 -2.03 -11.88
N ALA A 7 -5.53 -0.97 -12.65
CA ALA A 7 -6.46 0.15 -12.79
C ALA A 7 -7.80 -0.29 -13.42
N SER A 8 -7.74 -1.13 -14.47
CA SER A 8 -8.94 -1.69 -15.10
C SER A 8 -9.72 -2.56 -14.12
N ALA A 9 -9.06 -3.44 -13.37
CA ALA A 9 -9.71 -4.27 -12.36
C ALA A 9 -10.38 -3.41 -11.26
N ALA A 10 -9.69 -2.38 -10.77
CA ALA A 10 -10.25 -1.45 -9.79
C ALA A 10 -11.45 -0.66 -10.34
N ALA A 11 -11.40 -0.24 -11.60
CA ALA A 11 -12.52 0.42 -12.26
C ALA A 11 -13.74 -0.50 -12.39
N SER A 12 -13.53 -1.76 -12.79
CA SER A 12 -14.58 -2.76 -12.86
C SER A 12 -15.17 -3.08 -11.49
N LEU A 13 -14.35 -3.19 -10.44
CA LEU A 13 -14.83 -3.38 -9.08
C LEU A 13 -15.74 -2.24 -8.64
N ARG A 14 -15.33 -0.99 -8.93
CA ARG A 14 -16.13 0.20 -8.60
C ARG A 14 -17.47 0.24 -9.35
N SER A 15 -17.51 -0.18 -10.62
CA SER A 15 -18.76 -0.18 -11.40
C SER A 15 -19.69 -1.33 -11.01
N SER A 16 -19.14 -2.52 -10.78
CA SER A 16 -19.93 -3.73 -10.53
C SER A 16 -20.41 -3.85 -9.09
N PHE A 17 -19.67 -3.28 -8.13
CA PHE A 17 -19.98 -3.37 -6.70
C PHE A 17 -20.15 -1.98 -6.10
N THR A 18 -21.30 -1.36 -6.36
CA THR A 18 -21.61 0.02 -5.95
C THR A 18 -21.69 0.24 -4.43
N GLY A 19 -21.80 -0.83 -3.65
CA GLY A 19 -21.78 -0.80 -2.18
C GLY A 19 -20.39 -0.76 -1.55
N ILE A 20 -19.31 -0.89 -2.31
CA ILE A 20 -17.95 -0.84 -1.78
C ILE A 20 -17.62 0.58 -1.29
N LYS A 21 -17.32 0.71 0.00
CA LYS A 21 -16.90 1.98 0.62
C LYS A 21 -15.38 2.15 0.73
N LEU A 22 -14.65 1.03 0.68
CA LEU A 22 -13.19 0.98 0.77
C LEU A 22 -12.66 -0.17 -0.07
N ALA A 23 -11.68 0.13 -0.93
CA ALA A 23 -10.87 -0.86 -1.61
C ALA A 23 -9.41 -0.65 -1.21
N ILE A 24 -8.72 -1.73 -0.84
CA ILE A 24 -7.31 -1.71 -0.47
C ILE A 24 -6.53 -2.44 -1.56
N LEU A 25 -5.59 -1.74 -2.18
CA LEU A 25 -4.63 -2.37 -3.10
C LEU A 25 -3.48 -2.94 -2.29
N THR A 26 -3.30 -4.26 -2.35
CA THR A 26 -2.21 -4.97 -1.67
C THR A 26 -1.34 -5.71 -2.69
N GLY A 27 -0.11 -5.98 -2.30
CA GLY A 27 0.87 -6.69 -3.11
C GLY A 27 2.23 -6.68 -2.45
N ILE A 28 3.18 -7.41 -3.03
CA ILE A 28 4.58 -7.36 -2.62
C ILE A 28 5.30 -6.19 -3.31
N CYS A 29 6.25 -5.58 -2.62
CA CYS A 29 7.07 -4.51 -3.18
C CYS A 29 8.55 -4.73 -2.86
N GLY A 30 9.43 -4.25 -3.75
CA GLY A 30 10.84 -4.06 -3.43
C GLY A 30 11.02 -2.78 -2.62
N GLY A 31 11.95 -2.79 -1.67
CA GLY A 31 12.36 -1.62 -0.90
C GLY A 31 13.80 -1.23 -1.21
N VAL A 32 14.10 0.07 -1.20
CA VAL A 32 15.47 0.58 -1.21
C VAL A 32 15.83 0.96 0.24
N PRO A 33 16.73 0.22 0.91
CA PRO A 33 17.04 0.47 2.31
C PRO A 33 17.65 1.86 2.52
N GLY A 34 17.07 2.64 3.43
CA GLY A 34 17.65 3.89 3.92
C GLY A 34 18.66 3.62 5.04
N ILE A 35 19.80 3.00 4.72
CA ILE A 35 20.80 2.57 5.71
C ILE A 35 21.22 3.75 6.59
N GLY A 36 21.13 3.58 7.91
CA GLY A 36 21.49 4.61 8.89
C GLY A 36 20.47 5.75 9.04
N THR A 37 19.29 5.62 8.44
CA THR A 37 18.18 6.57 8.59
C THR A 37 17.08 6.00 9.49
N SER A 38 16.20 6.87 9.99
CA SER A 38 15.00 6.45 10.73
C SER A 38 13.96 5.70 9.89
N ASN A 39 14.20 5.56 8.57
CA ASN A 39 13.31 4.93 7.60
C ASN A 39 13.99 3.73 6.93
N GLU A 40 14.82 3.00 7.69
CA GLU A 40 15.36 1.74 7.22
C GLU A 40 14.22 0.76 6.92
N VAL A 41 14.33 0.05 5.79
CA VAL A 41 13.31 -0.89 5.30
C VAL A 41 13.94 -2.27 5.20
N PHE A 42 13.29 -3.25 5.80
CA PHE A 42 13.74 -4.64 5.86
C PHE A 42 12.81 -5.58 5.11
N LEU A 43 13.33 -6.75 4.75
CA LEU A 43 12.51 -7.81 4.18
C LEU A 43 11.47 -8.27 5.21
N GLY A 44 10.20 -8.30 4.80
CA GLY A 44 9.07 -8.63 5.67
C GLY A 44 8.33 -7.42 6.21
N ASP A 45 8.84 -6.21 6.01
CA ASP A 45 8.12 -4.99 6.37
C ASP A 45 6.83 -4.82 5.57
N VAL A 46 5.78 -4.37 6.26
CA VAL A 46 4.49 -4.01 5.65
C VAL A 46 4.42 -2.50 5.49
N VAL A 47 4.42 -2.05 4.24
CA VAL A 47 4.38 -0.61 3.92
C VAL A 47 2.95 -0.17 3.65
N ILE A 48 2.50 0.86 4.37
CA ILE A 48 1.23 1.55 4.11
C ILE A 48 1.54 2.87 3.40
N SER A 49 1.20 2.95 2.11
CA SER A 49 1.49 4.12 1.28
C SER A 49 0.71 5.36 1.72
N LYS A 50 1.40 6.49 1.93
CA LYS A 50 0.77 7.82 2.10
C LYS A 50 0.41 8.46 0.76
N SER A 51 1.24 8.20 -0.25
CA SER A 51 1.11 8.68 -1.62
C SER A 51 1.72 7.65 -2.57
N ILE A 52 1.33 7.71 -3.84
CA ILE A 52 1.86 6.85 -4.91
C ILE A 52 2.29 7.77 -6.06
N MET A 53 3.50 7.56 -6.57
CA MET A 53 4.07 8.32 -7.68
C MET A 53 4.46 7.36 -8.81
N GLN A 54 4.16 7.75 -10.06
CA GLN A 54 4.57 7.00 -11.24
C GLN A 54 5.92 7.54 -11.73
N TYR A 55 7.00 6.94 -11.26
CA TYR A 55 8.37 7.39 -11.58
C TYR A 55 8.73 7.26 -13.07
N ASP A 56 8.01 6.40 -13.81
CA ASP A 56 8.20 6.16 -15.24
C ASP A 56 7.33 7.06 -16.12
N LEU A 57 6.46 7.88 -15.51
CA LEU A 57 5.64 8.86 -16.21
C LEU A 57 6.30 10.23 -16.16
N GLY A 58 6.69 10.76 -17.31
CA GLY A 58 7.39 12.03 -17.38
C GLY A 58 7.74 12.44 -18.80
N ARG A 59 8.37 13.61 -18.93
CA ARG A 59 8.87 14.14 -20.20
C ARG A 59 10.36 13.84 -20.31
N LYS A 60 10.77 13.23 -21.43
CA LYS A 60 12.18 13.05 -21.75
C LYS A 60 12.68 14.25 -22.55
N TYR A 61 13.60 15.00 -21.98
CA TYR A 61 14.37 16.05 -22.64
C TYR A 61 15.74 15.49 -23.08
N PRO A 62 16.45 16.14 -24.01
CA PRO A 62 17.76 15.65 -24.48
C PRO A 62 18.75 15.30 -23.36
N ASN A 63 18.73 16.06 -22.26
CA ASN A 63 19.70 15.93 -21.17
C ASN A 63 19.11 15.34 -19.87
N ARG A 64 17.80 15.12 -19.78
CA ARG A 64 17.16 14.66 -18.54
C ARG A 64 15.78 14.07 -18.73
N PHE A 65 15.38 13.20 -17.82
CA PHE A 65 13.99 12.86 -17.61
C PHE A 65 13.40 13.81 -16.55
N ALA A 66 12.24 14.39 -16.83
CA ALA A 66 11.47 15.16 -15.88
C ALA A 66 10.23 14.34 -15.50
N PRO A 67 10.18 13.74 -14.29
CA PRO A 67 8.98 13.09 -13.79
C PRO A 67 7.81 14.06 -13.81
N LYS A 68 6.64 13.54 -14.14
CA LYS A 68 5.37 14.26 -13.97
C LYS A 68 4.96 14.11 -12.50
N ASP A 69 5.48 15.00 -11.66
CA ASP A 69 5.27 15.02 -10.20
C ASP A 69 4.39 16.19 -9.73
N THR A 70 3.78 16.92 -10.67
CA THR A 70 2.90 18.05 -10.35
C THR A 70 1.59 17.57 -9.68
N ILE A 71 0.88 18.49 -9.02
CA ILE A 71 -0.43 18.21 -8.39
C ILE A 71 -1.45 17.72 -9.44
N GLU A 72 -1.34 18.19 -10.70
CA GLU A 72 -2.18 17.80 -11.83
C GLU A 72 -1.85 16.40 -12.37
N ASP A 73 -0.61 15.93 -12.17
CA ASP A 73 -0.13 14.61 -12.58
C ASP A 73 -0.15 13.56 -11.44
N SER A 74 -0.38 14.00 -10.20
CA SER A 74 -0.45 13.15 -9.02
C SER A 74 -1.72 12.30 -9.04
N LEU A 75 -1.58 10.99 -8.76
CA LEU A 75 -2.73 10.13 -8.49
C LEU A 75 -3.59 10.79 -7.41
N GLY A 76 -4.88 11.02 -7.71
CA GLY A 76 -5.76 11.89 -6.93
C GLY A 76 -5.65 11.65 -5.42
N ARG A 77 -5.60 12.74 -4.64
CA ARG A 77 -5.38 12.69 -3.20
C ARG A 77 -6.45 11.81 -2.52
N PRO A 78 -6.07 10.86 -1.63
CA PRO A 78 -7.05 10.09 -0.85
C PRO A 78 -8.01 11.00 -0.09
N ASN A 79 -9.25 10.55 0.13
CA ASN A 79 -10.26 11.32 0.85
C ASN A 79 -9.87 11.58 2.33
N LYS A 80 -10.65 12.41 3.03
CA LYS A 80 -10.31 12.82 4.41
C LYS A 80 -10.29 11.63 5.37
N GLU A 81 -11.21 10.67 5.26
CA GLU A 81 -11.24 9.51 6.16
C GLU A 81 -9.98 8.66 6.02
N ILE A 82 -9.58 8.33 4.79
CA ILE A 82 -8.37 7.53 4.53
C ILE A 82 -7.13 8.25 5.03
N ARG A 83 -7.02 9.57 4.78
CA ARG A 83 -5.87 10.34 5.30
C ARG A 83 -5.82 10.35 6.82
N SER A 84 -6.97 10.54 7.47
CA SER A 84 -7.04 10.51 8.93
C SER A 84 -6.59 9.15 9.47
N LEU A 85 -7.05 8.05 8.86
CA LEU A 85 -6.65 6.70 9.23
C LEU A 85 -5.14 6.48 9.08
N VAL A 86 -4.58 6.87 7.93
CA VAL A 86 -3.13 6.79 7.68
C VAL A 86 -2.35 7.64 8.68
N THR A 87 -2.84 8.84 9.03
CA THR A 87 -2.23 9.67 10.08
C THR A 87 -2.25 8.98 11.43
N THR A 88 -3.33 8.31 11.81
CA THR A 88 -3.39 7.52 13.05
C THR A 88 -2.30 6.44 13.09
N PHE A 89 -2.06 5.74 11.98
CA PHE A 89 -1.01 4.71 11.91
C PHE A 89 0.42 5.24 12.02
N ILE A 90 0.63 6.54 11.83
CA ILE A 90 1.94 7.18 12.05
C ILE A 90 2.18 7.42 13.56
N THR A 91 1.12 7.63 14.34
CA THR A 91 1.25 7.90 15.78
C THR A 91 1.78 6.68 16.53
N LEU A 92 2.50 6.88 17.63
CA LEU A 92 3.04 5.78 18.45
C LEU A 92 1.94 4.80 18.90
N HIS A 93 0.84 5.34 19.43
CA HIS A 93 -0.30 4.55 19.90
C HIS A 93 -1.00 3.81 18.75
N GLY A 94 -1.36 4.53 17.67
CA GLY A 94 -2.04 3.92 16.54
C GLY A 94 -1.20 2.86 15.83
N ARG A 95 0.12 3.06 15.74
CA ARG A 95 1.05 2.06 15.22
C ARG A 95 1.13 0.83 16.12
N SER A 96 1.28 1.01 17.43
CA SER A 96 1.34 -0.09 18.39
C SER A 96 0.06 -0.93 18.37
N ASP A 97 -1.10 -0.28 18.34
CA ASP A 97 -2.39 -0.97 18.24
C ASP A 97 -2.56 -1.71 16.92
N LEU A 98 -2.16 -1.12 15.80
CA LEU A 98 -2.19 -1.77 14.50
C LEU A 98 -1.31 -3.03 14.50
N GLN A 99 -0.07 -2.92 14.98
CA GLN A 99 0.87 -4.04 15.06
C GLN A 99 0.34 -5.15 15.96
N ARG A 100 -0.16 -4.81 17.15
CA ARG A 100 -0.74 -5.79 18.09
C ARG A 100 -1.90 -6.55 17.47
N ARG A 101 -2.84 -5.85 16.82
CA ARG A 101 -3.98 -6.50 16.14
C ARG A 101 -3.55 -7.33 14.95
N ALA A 102 -2.62 -6.83 14.14
CA ALA A 102 -2.08 -7.55 12.99
C ALA A 102 -1.40 -8.86 13.42
N SER A 103 -0.54 -8.82 14.45
CA SER A 103 0.11 -10.01 15.00
C SER A 103 -0.88 -11.02 15.56
N HIS A 104 -1.91 -10.56 16.26
CA HIS A 104 -2.97 -11.44 16.76
C HIS A 104 -3.70 -12.16 15.63
N VAL A 105 -4.15 -11.42 14.60
CA VAL A 105 -4.87 -12.00 13.46
C VAL A 105 -3.95 -12.92 12.64
N LEU A 106 -2.67 -12.55 12.45
CA LEU A 106 -1.70 -13.40 11.77
C LEU A 106 -1.51 -14.74 12.51
N GLY A 107 -1.39 -14.71 13.84
CA GLY A 107 -1.31 -15.93 14.64
C GLY A 107 -2.53 -16.83 14.47
N GLN A 108 -3.74 -16.25 14.40
CA GLN A 108 -4.96 -17.01 14.13
C GLN A 108 -4.97 -17.65 12.74
N ILE A 109 -4.49 -16.93 11.71
CA ILE A 109 -4.40 -17.45 10.34
C ILE A 109 -3.38 -18.60 10.29
N GLN A 110 -2.22 -18.43 10.92
CA GLN A 110 -1.17 -19.45 10.97
C GLN A 110 -1.62 -20.72 11.70
N GLN A 111 -2.34 -20.57 12.82
CA GLN A 111 -2.88 -21.71 13.55
C GLN A 111 -3.85 -22.52 12.69
N ARG A 112 -4.80 -21.85 12.03
CA ARG A 112 -5.77 -22.53 11.15
C ARG A 112 -5.10 -23.26 10.00
N ALA A 113 -4.12 -22.64 9.35
CA ALA A 113 -3.38 -23.28 8.27
C ALA A 113 -2.61 -24.53 8.76
N THR A 114 -2.13 -24.49 10.00
CA THR A 114 -1.46 -25.63 10.64
C THR A 114 -2.48 -26.74 10.92
N ASP A 115 -3.64 -26.42 11.49
CA ASP A 115 -4.68 -27.38 11.83
C ASP A 115 -5.23 -28.11 10.58
N GLU A 116 -5.44 -27.39 9.47
CA GLU A 116 -5.87 -27.95 8.18
C GLU A 116 -4.79 -28.85 7.55
N GLY A 117 -3.52 -28.52 7.73
CA GLY A 117 -2.39 -29.32 7.25
C GLY A 117 -2.20 -30.64 8.02
N HIS A 118 -2.67 -30.74 9.26
CA HIS A 118 -2.63 -31.98 10.07
C HIS A 118 -3.85 -32.89 9.87
N GLN A 119 -4.86 -32.44 9.10
CA GLN A 119 -6.06 -33.22 8.78
C GLN A 119 -6.00 -33.91 7.40
N ASN A 120 -4.93 -33.69 6.64
CA ASN A 120 -4.61 -34.37 5.37
C ASN A 120 -3.44 -35.34 5.56
#